data_AF-A0A7X2MH75-F1
#
_entry.id   AF-A0A7X2MH75-F1
#
_cell.length_a   1.000
_cell.length_b   1.000
_cell.length_c   1.000
_cell.angle_alpha   90.00
_cell.angle_beta   90.00
_cell.angle_gamma   90.00
#
_symmetry.space_group_name_H-M   'P 1'
#
loop_
_entity.id
_entity.type
_entity.pdbx_description
1 polymer ?
#
loop_
_entity_poly.entity_id
_entity_poly.type
_entity_poly.pdbx_seq_one_letter_code
_entity_poly.pdbx_strand_id
1 'polypeptide(L)'
;MKLDHDLVRCILLAIEESEDITGINEDKLLDYLKKHGNYDNRNNIAYTVLKLKEANFIDGNVKWASNSPAWIMAGNLTYEGHKFLDNIRDDKVWKD
;
A
#
# COMPACT_ATOMS: atom_id res chain seq x y z
N MET A 1 2.63 14.41 6.97
CA MET A 1 1.91 13.23 7.52
C MET A 1 2.96 12.25 8.01
N LYS A 2 2.70 11.50 9.08
CA LYS A 2 3.62 10.44 9.55
C LYS A 2 3.44 9.22 8.65
N LEU A 3 4.54 8.59 8.24
CA LEU A 3 4.49 7.30 7.56
C LEU A 3 4.19 6.21 8.60
N ASP A 4 3.06 5.54 8.45
CA ASP A 4 2.64 4.42 9.29
C ASP A 4 3.20 3.13 8.69
N HIS A 5 4.11 2.47 9.42
CA HIS A 5 4.80 1.27 8.95
C HIS A 5 3.87 0.05 8.90
N ASP A 6 2.84 0.00 9.75
CA ASP A 6 1.84 -1.07 9.70
C ASP A 6 0.96 -0.91 8.46
N LEU A 7 0.61 0.33 8.10
CA LEU A 7 -0.12 0.63 6.86
C LEU A 7 0.74 0.33 5.62
N VAL A 8 2.05 0.65 5.66
CA VAL A 8 3.00 0.28 4.61
C VAL A 8 2.95 -1.23 4.36
N ARG A 9 3.11 -2.03 5.42
CA ARG A 9 3.08 -3.49 5.33
C ARG A 9 1.73 -4.00 4.81
N CYS A 10 0.64 -3.46 5.34
CA CYS A 10 -0.72 -3.87 4.97
C CYS A 10 -1.01 -3.61 3.49
N ILE A 11 -0.57 -2.47 2.93
CA ILE A 11 -0.70 -2.17 1.49
C ILE A 11 0.11 -3.15 0.65
N LEU A 12 1.37 -3.42 1.02
CA LEU A 12 2.22 -4.33 0.26
C LEU A 12 1.67 -5.77 0.25
N LEU A 13 1.14 -6.25 1.38
CA LEU A 13 0.45 -7.54 1.47
C LEU A 13 -0.81 -7.57 0.60
N ALA A 14 -1.61 -6.49 0.61
CA ALA A 14 -2.81 -6.40 -0.23
C ALA A 14 -2.48 -6.50 -1.72
N ILE A 15 -1.39 -5.85 -2.16
CA ILE A 15 -0.93 -5.93 -3.55
C ILE A 15 -0.45 -7.34 -3.87
N GLU A 16 0.31 -7.98 -2.98
CA GLU A 16 0.83 -9.34 -3.20
C GLU A 16 -0.26 -10.41 -3.28
N GLU A 17 -1.33 -10.27 -2.49
CA GLU A 17 -2.47 -11.20 -2.49
C GLU A 17 -3.36 -11.05 -3.73
N SER A 18 -3.21 -9.97 -4.48
CA SER A 18 -4.00 -9.71 -5.68
C SER A 18 -3.59 -10.62 -6.85
N GLU A 19 -4.55 -11.37 -7.37
CA GLU A 19 -4.38 -12.16 -8.61
C GLU A 19 -4.50 -11.30 -9.89
N ASP A 20 -4.86 -10.03 -9.77
CA ASP A 20 -5.02 -9.12 -10.91
C ASP A 20 -3.66 -8.71 -11.49
N ILE A 21 -3.32 -9.19 -12.70
CA ILE A 21 -2.02 -8.91 -13.37
C ILE A 21 -1.75 -7.41 -13.60
N THR A 22 -2.79 -6.59 -13.65
CA THR A 22 -2.68 -5.14 -13.83
C THR A 22 -2.58 -4.37 -12.51
N GLY A 23 -2.50 -5.07 -11.38
CA GLY A 23 -2.51 -4.49 -10.03
C GLY A 23 -3.90 -4.49 -9.41
N ILE A 24 -3.92 -4.44 -8.07
CA ILE A 24 -5.14 -4.45 -7.26
C ILE A 24 -6.00 -3.20 -7.56
N ASN A 25 -7.30 -3.39 -7.74
CA ASN A 25 -8.24 -2.29 -7.88
C ASN A 25 -8.44 -1.53 -6.55
N GLU A 26 -8.88 -0.26 -6.62
CA GLU A 26 -9.00 0.59 -5.43
C GLU A 26 -9.98 0.02 -4.40
N ASP A 27 -11.15 -0.49 -4.82
CA ASP A 27 -12.16 -1.01 -3.90
C ASP A 27 -11.65 -2.24 -3.12
N LYS A 28 -11.02 -3.20 -3.79
CA LYS A 28 -10.39 -4.38 -3.18
C LYS A 28 -9.28 -3.97 -2.21
N LEU A 29 -8.47 -2.97 -2.58
CA LEU A 29 -7.44 -2.43 -1.69
C LEU A 29 -8.07 -1.85 -0.43
N LEU A 30 -9.06 -0.96 -0.57
CA LEU A 30 -9.71 -0.33 0.57
C LEU A 30 -10.41 -1.35 1.48
N ASP A 31 -11.08 -2.36 0.89
CA ASP A 31 -11.72 -3.45 1.63
C ASP A 31 -10.69 -4.27 2.42
N TYR A 32 -9.55 -4.60 1.81
CA TYR A 32 -8.46 -5.29 2.48
C TYR A 32 -7.93 -4.50 3.68
N LEU A 33 -7.59 -3.23 3.46
CA LEU A 33 -7.02 -2.36 4.49
C LEU A 33 -7.99 -2.15 5.67
N LYS A 34 -9.29 -2.03 5.38
CA LYS A 34 -10.33 -1.96 6.41
C LYS A 34 -10.43 -3.24 7.22
N LYS A 35 -10.39 -4.40 6.56
CA LYS A 35 -10.49 -5.72 7.22
C LYS A 35 -9.26 -6.06 8.06
N HIS A 36 -8.06 -5.72 7.61
CA HIS A 36 -6.81 -6.19 8.21
C HIS A 36 -6.13 -5.18 9.15
N GLY A 37 -6.48 -3.89 9.07
CA GLY A 37 -5.89 -2.86 9.93
C GLY A 37 -6.83 -1.72 10.33
N ASN A 38 -8.13 -1.81 10.00
CA ASN A 38 -9.12 -0.76 10.25
C ASN A 38 -8.71 0.61 9.68
N TYR A 39 -8.06 0.60 8.51
CA TYR A 39 -7.67 1.82 7.81
C TYR A 39 -8.78 2.29 6.87
N ASP A 40 -9.30 3.49 7.13
CA ASP A 40 -10.37 4.14 6.34
C ASP A 40 -9.99 5.54 5.82
N ASN A 41 -8.93 6.13 6.38
CA ASN A 41 -8.47 7.45 5.99
C ASN A 41 -7.75 7.43 4.64
N ARG A 42 -8.47 7.79 3.56
CA ARG A 42 -7.94 7.84 2.19
C ARG A 42 -6.73 8.76 2.03
N ASN A 43 -6.59 9.83 2.82
CA ASN A 43 -5.40 10.69 2.74
C ASN A 43 -4.16 9.96 3.26
N ASN A 44 -4.27 9.19 4.35
CA ASN A 44 -3.17 8.38 4.87
C ASN A 44 -2.78 7.30 3.86
N ILE A 45 -3.76 6.60 3.28
CA ILE A 45 -3.54 5.56 2.28
C ILE A 45 -2.86 6.15 1.03
N ALA A 46 -3.38 7.26 0.50
CA ALA A 46 -2.80 7.96 -0.63
C ALA A 46 -1.36 8.41 -0.36
N TYR A 47 -1.10 8.98 0.83
CA TYR A 47 0.24 9.38 1.23
C TYR A 47 1.20 8.18 1.27
N THR A 48 0.78 7.05 1.84
CA THR A 48 1.59 5.83 1.91
C THR A 48 1.87 5.25 0.52
N VAL A 49 0.87 5.19 -0.36
CA VAL A 49 1.06 4.78 -1.78
C VAL A 49 2.09 5.68 -2.47
N LEU A 50 2.04 7.00 -2.26
CA LEU A 50 3.04 7.91 -2.84
C LEU A 50 4.45 7.65 -2.29
N LYS A 51 4.61 7.34 -1.00
CA LYS A 51 5.92 7.02 -0.41
C LYS A 51 6.47 5.68 -0.90
N LEU A 52 5.61 4.67 -1.05
CA LEU A 52 5.99 3.38 -1.63
C LEU A 52 6.43 3.52 -3.10
N LYS A 53 5.73 4.34 -3.88
CA LYS A 53 6.11 4.68 -5.25
C LYS A 53 7.46 5.43 -5.28
N GLU A 54 7.64 6.42 -4.42
CA GLU A 54 8.90 7.18 -4.31
C GLU A 54 10.10 6.27 -3.98
N ALA A 55 9.89 5.25 -3.15
CA ALA A 55 10.88 4.24 -2.82
C ALA A 55 11.06 3.16 -3.90
N ASN A 56 10.32 3.24 -5.02
CA ASN A 56 10.31 2.24 -6.08
C ASN A 56 9.89 0.84 -5.60
N PHE A 57 9.02 0.73 -4.58
CA PHE A 57 8.49 -0.54 -4.10
C PHE A 57 7.21 -0.96 -4.82
N ILE A 58 6.48 0.00 -5.37
CA ILE A 58 5.28 -0.23 -6.19
C ILE A 58 5.34 0.64 -7.44
N ASP A 59 4.64 0.25 -8.51
CA ASP A 59 4.49 1.05 -9.73
C ASP A 59 3.24 1.97 -9.73
N GLY A 60 2.44 1.90 -8.66
CA GLY A 60 1.21 2.66 -8.47
C GLY A 60 1.36 4.18 -8.40
N ASN A 61 0.22 4.88 -8.32
CA ASN A 61 0.15 6.33 -8.13
C ASN A 61 -1.22 6.78 -7.57
N VAL A 62 -1.29 8.04 -7.17
CA VAL A 62 -2.54 8.70 -6.76
C VAL A 62 -2.91 9.80 -7.76
N LYS A 63 -4.18 9.83 -8.19
CA LYS A 63 -4.76 10.96 -8.92
C LYS A 63 -5.50 11.86 -7.96
N TRP A 64 -5.36 13.17 -8.13
CA TRP A 64 -5.91 14.19 -7.24
C TRP A 64 -7.05 14.97 -7.90
N ALA A 65 -8.09 15.30 -7.12
CA ALA A 65 -9.12 16.26 -7.49
C ALA A 65 -9.49 17.10 -6.27
N SER A 66 -9.49 18.43 -6.41
CA SER A 66 -9.86 19.37 -5.35
C SER A 66 -9.16 19.09 -4.01
N ASN A 67 -7.83 18.91 -4.03
CA ASN A 67 -7.00 18.59 -2.85
C ASN A 67 -7.39 17.31 -2.10
N SER A 68 -8.14 16.40 -2.73
CA SER A 68 -8.48 15.09 -2.21
C SER A 68 -8.04 14.00 -3.20
N PRO A 69 -7.66 12.80 -2.72
CA PRO A 69 -7.37 11.69 -3.61
C PRO A 69 -8.65 11.34 -4.38
N ALA A 70 -8.62 11.49 -5.70
CA ALA A 70 -9.69 11.07 -6.58
C ALA A 70 -9.64 9.55 -6.76
N TRP A 71 -8.46 9.04 -7.10
CA TRP A 71 -8.19 7.61 -7.26
C TRP A 71 -6.86 7.22 -6.65
N ILE A 72 -6.87 6.10 -5.93
CA ILE A 72 -5.68 5.47 -5.34
C ILE A 72 -5.41 4.19 -6.11
N MET A 73 -4.36 4.19 -6.95
CA MET A 73 -3.94 3.03 -7.72
C MET A 73 -2.67 2.50 -7.09
N ALA A 74 -2.74 1.42 -6.32
CA ALA A 74 -1.56 0.84 -5.70
C ALA A 74 -0.65 0.12 -6.71
N GLY A 75 -1.20 -0.29 -7.86
CA GLY A 75 -0.43 -0.97 -8.91
C GLY A 75 0.06 -2.34 -8.45
N ASN A 76 1.23 -2.74 -8.95
CA ASN A 76 1.93 -3.97 -8.60
C ASN A 76 3.17 -3.68 -7.75
N LEU A 77 3.63 -4.72 -7.05
CA LEU A 77 4.95 -4.72 -6.43
C LEU A 77 6.03 -4.70 -7.51
N THR A 78 7.06 -3.89 -7.29
CA THR A 78 8.31 -4.03 -8.02
C THR A 78 9.13 -5.19 -7.42
N TYR A 79 10.21 -5.58 -8.10
CA TYR A 79 11.16 -6.53 -7.52
C TYR A 79 11.76 -6.04 -6.18
N GLU A 80 12.03 -4.75 -6.05
CA GLU A 80 12.50 -4.15 -4.78
C GLU A 80 11.39 -4.18 -3.71
N GLY A 81 10.14 -3.99 -4.12
CA GLY A 81 8.98 -4.12 -3.24
C GLY A 81 8.83 -5.52 -2.65
N HIS A 82 9.01 -6.57 -3.47
CA HIS A 82 9.02 -7.95 -2.98
C HIS A 82 10.14 -8.19 -1.97
N LYS A 83 11.38 -7.80 -2.30
CA LYS A 83 12.51 -7.94 -1.37
C LYS A 83 12.29 -7.19 -0.06
N PHE A 84 11.72 -5.99 -0.12
CA PHE A 84 11.40 -5.23 1.09
C PHE A 84 10.31 -5.92 1.90
N LEU A 85 9.21 -6.34 1.27
CA LEU A 85 8.10 -7.02 1.92
C LEU A 85 8.57 -8.29 2.63
N ASP A 86 9.42 -9.10 2.00
CA ASP A 86 9.96 -10.33 2.60
C ASP A 86 10.72 -10.08 3.91
N ASN A 87 11.36 -8.92 4.06
CA ASN A 87 12.06 -8.54 5.29
C ASN A 87 11.13 -8.07 6.41
N ILE A 88 9.93 -7.60 6.06
CA ILE A 88 8.96 -7.05 7.03
C ILE A 88 7.68 -7.90 7.15
N ARG A 89 7.62 -9.04 6.45
CA ARG A 89 6.44 -9.93 6.38
C ARG A 89 6.11 -10.50 7.76
N ASP A 90 7.13 -10.98 8.47
CA ASP A 90 6.99 -11.59 9.78
C ASP A 90 6.97 -10.53 10.89
N ASP A 91 5.94 -10.59 11.74
CA ASP A 91 5.83 -9.78 12.97
C ASP A 91 7.00 -10.00 13.96
N LYS A 92 7.89 -10.97 13.70
CA LYS A 92 9.06 -11.28 14.52
C LYS A 92 10.21 -10.30 14.34
N VAL A 93 10.27 -9.55 13.24
CA VAL A 93 11.38 -8.62 12.96
C VAL A 93 11.25 -7.30 13.72
N TRP A 94 10.07 -6.99 14.28
CA TRP A 94 9.77 -5.73 14.98
C TRP A 94 9.48 -5.90 16.48
N LYS A 95 9.75 -7.08 17.04
CA LYS A 95 9.73 -7.30 18.50
C LYS A 95 11.14 -7.20 19.06
N ASP A 96 11.59 -5.98 19.31
CA ASP A 96 12.59 -5.66 20.34
C ASP A 96 12.18 -4.35 21.04
#